data_AF-A0A1H2XU74-F1
#
_entry.id   AF-A0A1H2XU74-F1
#
_cell.length_a   1.000
_cell.length_b   1.000
_cell.length_c   1.000
_cell.angle_alpha   90.00
_cell.angle_beta   90.00
_cell.angle_gamma   90.00
#
_symmetry.space_group_name_H-M   'P 1'
#
loop_
_entity.id
_entity.type
_entity.pdbx_description
1 polymer ?
#
loop_
_entity_poly.entity_id
_entity_poly.type
_entity_poly.pdbx_seq_one_letter_code
_entity_poly.pdbx_strand_id
1 'polypeptide(L)'
;MPFLAILSGIAIAALIFCALLWQVYRAVTTTGLLRWNAVGLCLGTLAFMAAVSLRSDALFLLGTALNLLLAPIAIWADPRWSKLLPAVQLAMALTVIYLLFVSSNLPTAAA
;
A
#
# COMPACT_ATOMS: atom_id res chain seq x y z
N MET A 1 5.67 -4.73 -26.69
CA MET A 1 5.29 -3.73 -25.66
C MET A 1 4.29 -4.23 -24.59
N PRO A 2 3.29 -5.10 -24.84
CA PRO A 2 2.34 -5.49 -23.78
C PRO A 2 2.93 -6.47 -22.74
N PHE A 3 3.89 -7.29 -23.14
CA PHE A 3 4.50 -8.30 -22.26
C PHE A 3 5.20 -7.70 -21.02
N LEU A 4 5.99 -6.63 -21.18
CA LEU A 4 6.70 -5.98 -20.07
C LEU A 4 5.74 -5.33 -19.06
N ALA A 5 4.61 -4.79 -19.53
CA ALA A 5 3.59 -4.18 -18.66
C ALA A 5 2.84 -5.23 -17.82
N ILE A 6 2.57 -6.40 -18.39
CA ILE A 6 1.97 -7.52 -17.65
C ILE A 6 2.96 -8.05 -16.61
N LEU A 7 4.23 -8.23 -17.01
CA LEU A 7 5.29 -8.73 -16.11
C LEU A 7 5.49 -7.79 -14.91
N SER A 8 5.55 -6.47 -15.14
CA SER A 8 5.70 -5.49 -14.06
C SER A 8 4.47 -5.43 -13.15
N GLY A 9 3.26 -5.54 -13.70
CA GLY A 9 2.02 -5.61 -12.92
C GLY A 9 1.99 -6.81 -11.97
N ILE A 10 2.38 -7.99 -12.46
CA ILE A 10 2.48 -9.22 -11.64
C ILE A 10 3.53 -9.04 -10.54
N ALA A 11 4.70 -8.49 -10.87
CA ALA A 11 5.76 -8.26 -9.89
C ALA A 11 5.32 -7.31 -8.77
N ILE A 12 4.63 -6.22 -9.10
CA ILE A 12 4.11 -5.26 -8.11
C ILE A 12 3.06 -5.94 -7.23
N ALA A 13 2.13 -6.69 -7.81
CA ALA A 13 1.10 -7.43 -7.05
C ALA A 13 1.73 -8.44 -6.08
N ALA A 14 2.75 -9.19 -6.54
CA ALA A 14 3.48 -10.13 -5.71
C ALA A 14 4.21 -9.44 -4.54
N LEU A 15 4.83 -8.28 -4.77
CA LEU A 15 5.49 -7.50 -3.72
C LEU A 15 4.51 -6.99 -2.67
N ILE A 16 3.34 -6.48 -3.08
CA ILE A 16 2.28 -6.03 -2.16
C ILE A 16 1.75 -7.21 -1.35
N PHE A 17 1.57 -8.38 -1.97
CA PHE A 17 1.15 -9.59 -1.27
C PHE A 17 2.19 -10.08 -0.26
N CYS A 18 3.47 -10.09 -0.62
CA CYS A 18 4.57 -10.37 0.31
C CYS A 18 4.60 -9.37 1.47
N ALA A 19 4.37 -8.09 1.20
CA ALA A 19 4.29 -7.07 2.25
C ALA A 19 3.12 -7.35 3.20
N LEU A 20 1.95 -7.74 2.69
CA LEU A 20 0.82 -8.15 3.50
C LEU A 20 1.16 -9.35 4.40
N LEU A 21 1.74 -10.42 3.85
CA LEU A 21 2.14 -11.59 4.63
C LEU A 21 3.13 -11.25 5.75
N TRP A 22 4.07 -10.35 5.48
CA TRP A 22 5.01 -9.87 6.48
C TRP A 22 4.34 -9.09 7.60
N GLN A 23 3.39 -8.22 7.28
CA GLN A 23 2.62 -7.50 8.29
C GLN A 23 1.75 -8.45 9.11
N VAL A 24 1.19 -9.50 8.50
CA VAL A 24 0.46 -10.56 9.23
C VAL A 24 1.39 -11.27 10.20
N TYR A 25 2.58 -11.68 9.74
CA TYR A 25 3.60 -12.29 10.61
C TYR A 25 3.95 -11.37 11.79
N ARG A 26 4.16 -10.08 11.54
CA ARG A 26 4.42 -9.10 12.60
C ARG A 26 3.24 -8.91 13.55
N ALA A 27 2.02 -8.91 13.03
CA ALA A 27 0.81 -8.80 13.86
C ALA A 27 0.67 -9.99 14.83
N VAL A 28 1.26 -11.14 14.52
CA VAL A 28 1.25 -12.31 15.41
C VAL A 28 2.46 -12.34 16.35
N THR A 29 3.64 -11.93 15.86
CA THR A 29 4.91 -12.09 16.60
C THR A 29 5.31 -10.90 17.46
N THR A 30 4.80 -9.71 17.15
CA THR A 30 5.11 -8.49 17.93
C THR A 30 4.02 -8.19 18.95
N THR A 31 4.38 -7.46 20.01
CA THR A 31 3.46 -7.06 21.08
C THR A 31 3.35 -5.53 21.17
N GLY A 32 2.27 -5.06 21.80
CA GLY A 32 2.04 -3.62 22.03
C GLY A 32 1.73 -2.83 20.76
N LEU A 33 2.24 -1.59 20.69
CA LEU A 33 1.94 -0.63 19.61
C LEU A 33 2.42 -1.10 18.23
N LEU A 34 3.53 -1.86 18.15
CA LEU A 34 4.01 -2.42 16.89
C LEU A 34 3.02 -3.43 16.27
N ARG A 35 2.30 -4.16 17.12
CA ARG A 35 1.29 -5.14 16.69
C ARG A 35 0.11 -4.43 16.04
N TRP A 36 -0.40 -3.41 16.71
CA TRP A 36 -1.50 -2.60 16.20
C TRP A 36 -1.14 -1.88 14.90
N ASN A 37 0.10 -1.40 14.78
CA ASN A 37 0.59 -0.82 13.54
C ASN A 37 0.59 -1.84 12.38
N ALA A 38 1.08 -3.06 12.64
CA ALA A 38 1.08 -4.13 11.65
C ALA A 38 -0.34 -4.55 11.23
N VAL A 39 -1.27 -4.65 12.20
CA VAL A 39 -2.69 -4.91 11.92
C VAL A 39 -3.30 -3.81 11.06
N GLY A 40 -3.02 -2.54 11.36
CA GLY A 40 -3.52 -1.41 10.57
C GLY A 40 -2.97 -1.41 9.13
N LEU A 41 -1.71 -1.81 8.93
CA LEU A 41 -1.12 -1.97 7.59
C LEU A 41 -1.73 -3.14 6.82
N CYS A 42 -2.02 -4.27 7.48
CA CYS A 42 -2.77 -5.37 6.89
C CYS A 42 -4.15 -4.89 6.42
N LEU A 43 -4.89 -4.19 7.30
CA LEU A 43 -6.21 -3.67 6.98
C LEU A 43 -6.17 -2.65 5.85
N GLY A 44 -5.18 -1.73 5.85
CA GLY A 44 -5.01 -0.76 4.77
C GLY A 44 -4.73 -1.43 3.42
N THR A 45 -3.89 -2.46 3.41
CA THR A 45 -3.56 -3.21 2.19
C THR A 45 -4.76 -4.04 1.70
N LEU A 46 -5.51 -4.68 2.61
CA LEU A 46 -6.74 -5.39 2.27
C LEU A 46 -7.83 -4.45 1.76
N ALA A 47 -8.00 -3.29 2.40
CA ALA A 47 -8.94 -2.26 1.95
C ALA A 47 -8.59 -1.79 0.54
N PHE A 48 -7.29 -1.64 0.22
CA PHE A 48 -6.84 -1.30 -1.11
C PHE A 48 -7.18 -2.40 -2.14
N MET A 49 -6.91 -3.67 -1.84
CA MET A 49 -7.26 -4.79 -2.72
C MET A 49 -8.78 -4.92 -2.92
N ALA A 50 -9.54 -4.74 -1.84
CA ALA A 50 -11.00 -4.73 -1.87
C ALA A 50 -11.54 -3.55 -2.69
N ALA A 51 -10.93 -2.37 -2.57
CA ALA A 51 -11.29 -1.19 -3.35
C ALA A 51 -11.13 -1.42 -4.84
N VAL A 52 -10.01 -2.02 -5.27
CA VAL A 52 -9.77 -2.36 -6.68
C VAL A 52 -10.80 -3.37 -7.18
N SER A 53 -11.14 -4.37 -6.36
CA SER A 53 -12.11 -5.42 -6.72
C SER A 53 -13.55 -4.91 -6.79
N LEU A 54 -13.93 -4.03 -5.86
CA LEU A 54 -15.28 -3.47 -5.74
C LEU A 54 -15.45 -2.14 -6.49
N ARG A 55 -14.37 -1.58 -7.07
CA ARG A 55 -14.31 -0.23 -7.66
C ARG A 55 -14.90 0.84 -6.73
N SER A 56 -14.49 0.80 -5.45
CA SER A 56 -14.99 1.70 -4.42
C SER A 56 -13.95 2.75 -4.03
N ASP A 57 -14.25 4.02 -4.31
CA ASP A 57 -13.36 5.15 -4.00
C ASP A 57 -13.17 5.34 -2.49
N ALA A 58 -14.21 5.09 -1.69
CA ALA A 58 -14.13 5.23 -0.24
C ALA A 58 -13.14 4.25 0.39
N LEU A 59 -13.18 2.97 -0.04
CA LEU A 59 -12.22 1.95 0.39
C LEU A 59 -10.81 2.25 -0.12
N PHE A 60 -10.71 2.85 -1.31
CA PHE A 60 -9.44 3.23 -1.91
C PHE A 60 -8.74 4.33 -1.11
N LEU A 61 -9.49 5.37 -0.73
CA LEU A 61 -9.01 6.47 0.13
C LEU A 61 -8.66 5.97 1.54
N LEU A 62 -9.48 5.09 2.11
CA LEU A 62 -9.22 4.53 3.44
C LEU A 62 -7.95 3.66 3.45
N GLY A 63 -7.80 2.78 2.46
CA GLY A 63 -6.62 1.93 2.32
C GLY A 63 -5.34 2.72 2.08
N THR A 64 -5.40 3.78 1.29
CA THR A 64 -4.25 4.68 1.04
C THR A 64 -3.90 5.51 2.26
N ALA A 65 -4.86 6.10 2.95
CA ALA A 65 -4.63 6.88 4.17
C ALA A 65 -3.98 6.03 5.28
N LEU A 66 -4.49 4.81 5.49
CA LEU A 66 -3.91 3.89 6.48
C LEU A 66 -2.46 3.52 6.14
N ASN A 67 -2.19 3.16 4.88
CA ASN A 67 -0.82 2.83 4.46
C ASN A 67 0.11 4.04 4.56
N LEU A 68 -0.35 5.25 4.21
CA LEU A 68 0.45 6.47 4.28
C LEU A 68 0.86 6.83 5.71
N LEU A 69 -0.04 6.68 6.68
CA LEU A 69 0.20 7.04 8.08
C LEU A 69 1.01 5.98 8.83
N LEU A 70 0.71 4.70 8.57
CA LEU A 70 1.24 3.57 9.36
C LEU A 70 2.57 3.02 8.81
N ALA A 71 2.80 3.13 7.50
CA ALA A 71 4.02 2.62 6.88
C ALA A 71 5.29 3.36 7.35
N PRO A 72 5.33 4.68 7.52
CA PRO A 72 6.49 5.37 8.09
C PRO A 72 6.82 4.84 9.49
N ILE A 73 5.81 4.66 10.32
CA ILE A 73 5.97 4.14 11.69
C ILE A 73 6.58 2.73 11.65
N ALA A 74 6.15 1.90 10.69
CA ALA A 74 6.72 0.56 10.51
C ALA A 74 8.18 0.59 10.00
N ILE A 75 8.53 1.49 9.06
CA ILE A 75 9.90 1.65 8.54
C ILE A 75 10.89 2.05 9.65
N TRP A 76 10.44 2.91 10.57
CA TRP A 76 11.26 3.35 11.70
C TRP A 76 11.41 2.27 12.78
N ALA A 77 10.36 1.47 12.99
CA ALA A 77 10.36 0.41 13.98
C ALA A 77 11.10 -0.88 13.55
N ASP A 78 11.24 -1.13 12.24
CA ASP A 78 11.78 -2.39 11.73
C ASP A 78 13.32 -2.42 11.65
N PRO A 79 13.98 -3.58 11.88
CA PRO A 79 15.40 -3.77 11.62
C PRO A 79 15.71 -3.83 10.11
N ARG A 80 16.98 -3.52 9.76
CA ARG A 80 17.45 -3.05 8.42
C ARG A 80 16.85 -3.72 7.17
N TRP A 81 16.65 -5.05 7.13
CA TRP A 81 16.14 -5.76 5.93
C TRP A 81 14.62 -5.79 5.82
N SER A 82 13.90 -5.74 6.93
CA SER A 82 12.43 -5.80 6.97
C SER A 82 11.77 -4.49 6.54
N LYS A 83 12.55 -3.41 6.43
CA LYS A 83 12.07 -2.05 6.06
C LYS A 83 11.58 -1.95 4.62
N LEU A 84 12.02 -2.83 3.73
CA LEU A 84 11.64 -2.82 2.32
C LEU A 84 10.14 -3.06 2.14
N LEU A 85 9.55 -3.97 2.93
CA LEU A 85 8.15 -4.38 2.77
C LEU A 85 7.15 -3.28 3.18
N PRO A 86 7.32 -2.60 4.34
CA PRO A 86 6.57 -1.39 4.64
C PRO A 86 6.85 -0.25 3.65
N ALA A 87 8.07 -0.14 3.12
CA ALA A 87 8.39 0.87 2.10
C ALA A 87 7.63 0.64 0.79
N VAL A 88 7.37 -0.61 0.39
CA VAL A 88 6.49 -0.93 -0.76
C VAL A 88 5.07 -0.43 -0.50
N GLN A 89 4.52 -0.64 0.69
CA GLN A 89 3.17 -0.15 1.05
C GLN A 89 3.09 1.39 1.03
N LEU A 90 4.15 2.06 1.50
CA LEU A 90 4.27 3.51 1.43
C LEU A 90 4.40 4.00 -0.03
N ALA A 91 5.24 3.36 -0.83
CA ALA A 91 5.41 3.70 -2.24
C ALA A 91 4.09 3.56 -3.01
N MET A 92 3.33 2.49 -2.74
CA MET A 92 1.99 2.31 -3.30
C MET A 92 1.07 3.49 -2.94
N ALA A 93 0.98 3.86 -1.65
CA ALA A 93 0.15 4.98 -1.21
C ALA A 93 0.57 6.31 -1.86
N LEU A 94 1.87 6.59 -1.95
CA LEU A 94 2.39 7.79 -2.61
C LEU A 94 2.11 7.80 -4.11
N THR A 95 2.24 6.67 -4.79
CA THR A 95 1.96 6.56 -6.23
C THR A 95 0.50 6.87 -6.51
N VAL A 96 -0.39 6.41 -5.64
CA VAL A 96 -1.82 6.69 -5.73
C VAL A 96 -2.13 8.16 -5.49
N ILE A 97 -1.54 8.78 -4.47
CA ILE A 97 -1.69 10.22 -4.21
C ILE A 97 -1.17 11.04 -5.39
N TYR A 98 -0.03 10.65 -5.96
CA TYR A 98 0.52 11.29 -7.15
C TYR A 98 -0.44 11.18 -8.34
N LEU A 99 -1.00 9.99 -8.60
CA LEU A 99 -1.98 9.79 -9.67
C LEU A 99 -3.25 10.59 -9.44
N LEU A 100 -3.77 10.63 -8.21
CA LEU A 100 -4.92 11.45 -7.82
C LEU A 100 -4.63 12.94 -8.07
N PHE A 101 -3.47 13.43 -7.63
CA PHE A 101 -3.06 14.81 -7.83
C PHE A 101 -2.86 15.16 -9.30
N VAL A 102 -2.23 14.29 -10.09
CA VAL A 102 -2.08 14.49 -11.53
C VAL A 102 -3.44 14.49 -12.21
N SER A 103 -4.34 13.58 -11.85
CA SER A 103 -5.69 13.52 -12.42
C SER A 103 -6.55 14.74 -12.10
N SER A 104 -6.32 15.40 -10.96
CA SER A 104 -7.05 16.60 -10.56
C SER A 104 -6.46 17.91 -11.07
N ASN A 105 -5.18 17.90 -11.51
CA ASN A 105 -4.47 19.09 -11.99
C ASN A 105 -4.17 19.08 -13.49
N LEU A 106 -4.48 17.99 -14.21
CA LEU A 106 -4.55 18.05 -15.66
C LEU A 106 -5.66 19.03 -16.04
N PRO A 107 -5.38 20.10 -16.82
CA PRO A 107 -6.46 20.86 -17.41
C PRO A 107 -7.32 19.84 -18.15
N THR A 108 -8.63 19.86 -17.93
CA THR A 108 -9.60 19.16 -18.75
C THR A 108 -9.50 19.73 -20.16
N ALA A 109 -8.51 19.29 -20.91
CA ALA A 109 -8.33 19.60 -22.31
C ALA A 109 -9.32 18.73 -23.08
N ALA A 110 -10.61 19.04 -22.93
CA ALA A 110 -11.68 18.72 -23.87
C ALA A 110 -13.00 19.25 -23.32
N ALA A 111 -13.50 20.33 -23.91
CA ALA A 111 -14.74 20.30 -24.69
C ALA A 111 -14.87 21.61 -25.48
#